data_AF-A0A4V0HXF1-F1
#
_entry.id   AF-A0A4V0HXF1-F1
#
_cell.length_a   1.000
_cell.length_b   1.000
_cell.length_c   1.000
_cell.angle_alpha   90.00
_cell.angle_beta   90.00
_cell.angle_gamma   90.00
#
_symmetry.space_group_name_H-M   'P 1'
#
loop_
_entity.id
_entity.type
_entity.pdbx_description
1 polymer ?
#
loop_
_entity_poly.entity_id
_entity_poly.type
_entity_poly.pdbx_seq_one_letter_code
_entity_poly.pdbx_strand_id
1 'polypeptide(L)'
;MKFFLIVTKGKKRGLPIPIEVDLFLIGTTGMCQLRANHDDIGEQHCAFAVRGEKVFLRDMGSGKATMVNGEVMPPSEEWPLHKGDRVAVGPLEFMINFREKQLNQRDLEEWALKQLDEDTGPKASALEVLAREANMVVEEDNASSVANAIIGKLNAAKGVVRGRLRISQEGPITIVRIQDVYLVDDAELVHLKKELHDNLKSPNLRVLLDFKNVRRMSTAAAEMFGEFTQWLRRQGSTLAMCRLRPDLKGMLEGLQSMYTFRMYADKDAAIAERW
;
A
#
# COMPACT_ATOMS: atom_id res chain seq x y z
N MET A 1 4.51 9.44 11.59
CA MET A 1 4.47 7.96 11.73
C MET A 1 5.59 7.47 12.67
N LYS A 2 5.47 6.34 13.39
CA LYS A 2 6.60 5.74 14.14
C LYS A 2 7.15 4.50 13.42
N PHE A 3 8.45 4.52 13.15
CA PHE A 3 9.17 3.44 12.49
C PHE A 3 9.71 2.46 13.53
N PHE A 4 9.67 1.16 13.22
CA PHE A 4 10.14 0.08 14.10
C PHE A 4 10.94 -0.95 13.30
N LEU A 5 12.11 -1.30 13.82
CA LEU A 5 12.83 -2.50 13.43
C LEU A 5 12.29 -3.67 14.26
N ILE A 6 11.65 -4.65 13.62
CA ILE A 6 11.26 -5.89 14.28
C ILE A 6 12.41 -6.88 14.11
N VAL A 7 13.08 -7.26 15.19
CA VAL A 7 14.18 -8.23 15.13
C VAL A 7 13.66 -9.58 14.60
N THR A 8 14.18 -10.07 13.48
CA THR A 8 13.72 -11.34 12.87
C THR A 8 14.57 -12.54 13.28
N LYS A 9 15.81 -12.33 13.77
CA LYS A 9 16.80 -13.37 14.04
C LYS A 9 17.45 -13.23 15.43
N GLY A 10 17.94 -14.35 15.97
CA GLY A 10 18.67 -14.38 17.25
C GLY A 10 17.80 -14.30 18.52
N LYS A 11 18.46 -14.16 19.68
CA LYS A 11 17.82 -14.27 21.02
C LYS A 11 16.75 -13.21 21.31
N LYS A 12 16.72 -12.10 20.57
CA LYS A 12 15.75 -11.00 20.72
C LYS A 12 14.66 -10.99 19.65
N ARG A 13 14.47 -12.09 18.89
CA ARG A 13 13.45 -12.19 17.83
C ARG A 13 12.07 -11.75 18.33
N GLY A 14 11.41 -10.90 17.54
CA GLY A 14 10.10 -10.31 17.84
C GLY A 14 10.17 -8.98 18.61
N LEU A 15 11.33 -8.60 19.16
CA LEU A 15 11.51 -7.30 19.84
C LEU A 15 11.32 -6.15 18.84
N PRO A 16 10.40 -5.20 19.08
CA PRO A 16 10.32 -3.96 18.34
C PRO A 16 11.33 -2.94 18.88
N ILE A 17 12.20 -2.42 18.02
CA ILE A 17 13.12 -1.32 18.33
C ILE A 17 12.60 -0.07 17.61
N PRO A 18 12.18 0.98 18.32
CA PRO A 18 11.67 2.19 17.68
C PRO A 18 12.82 3.01 17.08
N ILE A 19 12.59 3.56 15.88
CA ILE A 19 13.41 4.61 15.29
C ILE A 19 12.74 5.93 15.67
N GLU A 20 13.35 6.65 16.62
CA GLU A 20 12.80 7.88 17.21
C GLU A 20 13.63 9.14 16.88
N VAL A 21 14.58 9.01 15.95
CA VAL A 21 15.46 10.08 15.46
C VAL A 21 15.52 10.03 13.94
N ASP A 22 15.72 11.18 13.29
CA ASP A 22 15.74 11.31 11.83
C ASP A 22 16.87 10.50 11.17
N LEU A 23 17.97 10.28 11.90
CA LEU A 23 19.10 9.46 11.46
C LEU A 23 19.47 8.47 12.57
N PHE A 24 19.06 7.21 12.41
CA PHE A 24 19.31 6.13 13.37
C PHE A 24 20.45 5.24 12.87
N LEU A 25 21.64 5.38 13.47
CA LEU A 25 22.84 4.62 13.13
C LEU A 25 22.85 3.24 13.79
N ILE A 26 23.32 2.25 13.01
CA ILE A 26 23.80 0.97 13.48
C ILE A 26 25.32 0.94 13.33
N GLY A 27 26.03 0.47 14.36
CA GLY A 27 27.49 0.34 14.34
C GLY A 27 28.05 -0.14 15.67
N THR A 28 29.37 -0.07 15.84
CA THR A 28 30.05 -0.41 17.10
C THR A 28 30.30 0.80 18.00
N THR A 29 30.33 2.02 17.44
CA THR A 29 30.73 3.25 18.16
C THR A 29 29.64 3.79 19.11
N GLY A 30 30.07 4.59 20.09
CA GLY A 30 29.19 5.20 21.09
C GLY A 30 28.07 6.09 20.52
N MET A 31 28.28 6.67 19.34
CA MET A 31 27.32 7.53 18.64
C MET A 31 26.20 6.78 17.91
N CYS A 32 26.31 5.46 17.74
CA CYS A 32 25.24 4.65 17.16
C CYS A 32 24.13 4.38 18.18
N GLN A 33 22.87 4.49 17.75
CA GLN A 33 21.69 4.24 18.59
C GLN A 33 21.52 2.73 18.82
N LEU A 34 21.76 1.90 17.80
CA LEU A 34 21.84 0.45 17.94
C LEU A 34 23.30 0.01 17.86
N ARG A 35 23.87 -0.32 19.02
CA ARG A 35 25.22 -0.84 19.14
C ARG A 35 25.23 -2.36 19.17
N ALA A 36 26.07 -2.96 18.32
CA ALA A 36 26.32 -4.39 18.32
C ALA A 36 27.82 -4.62 18.04
N ASN A 37 28.51 -5.17 19.04
CA ASN A 37 29.94 -5.46 18.93
C ASN A 37 30.14 -6.80 18.21
N HIS A 38 30.52 -6.75 16.93
CA HIS A 38 30.78 -7.92 16.08
C HIS A 38 31.69 -7.52 14.92
N ASP A 39 32.61 -8.40 14.51
CA ASP A 39 33.64 -8.12 13.51
C ASP A 39 33.08 -7.81 12.10
N ASP A 40 31.79 -8.05 11.87
CA ASP A 40 31.06 -7.77 10.62
C ASP A 40 30.18 -6.51 10.69
N ILE A 41 30.28 -5.75 11.78
CA ILE A 41 29.59 -4.47 11.96
C ILE A 41 30.67 -3.39 12.09
N GLY A 42 30.59 -2.39 11.23
CA GLY A 42 31.55 -1.28 11.22
C GLY A 42 31.29 -0.24 12.32
N GLU A 43 32.22 0.70 12.48
CA GLU A 43 32.14 1.79 13.45
C GLU A 43 30.86 2.61 13.32
N GLN A 44 30.55 3.01 12.08
CA GLN A 44 29.25 3.47 11.60
C GLN A 44 28.94 2.60 10.39
N HIS A 45 28.08 1.59 10.52
CA HIS A 45 27.84 0.61 9.45
C HIS A 45 26.81 1.10 8.44
N CYS A 46 25.60 1.37 8.93
CA CYS A 46 24.49 1.89 8.14
C CYS A 46 23.65 2.84 8.99
N ALA A 47 22.81 3.65 8.35
CA ALA A 47 21.84 4.50 9.01
C ALA A 47 20.45 4.35 8.39
N PHE A 48 19.42 4.30 9.22
CA PHE A 48 18.04 4.54 8.78
C PHE A 48 17.80 6.05 8.80
N ALA A 49 17.62 6.63 7.62
CA ALA A 49 17.25 8.03 7.43
C ALA A 49 15.73 8.12 7.26
N VAL A 50 15.05 8.77 8.21
CA VAL A 50 13.61 9.07 8.11
C VAL A 50 13.45 10.45 7.47
N ARG A 51 12.61 10.55 6.43
CA ARG A 51 12.27 11.82 5.77
C ARG A 51 10.78 11.84 5.47
N GLY A 52 10.04 12.72 6.15
CA GLY A 52 8.59 12.71 6.13
C GLY A 52 8.04 11.34 6.54
N GLU A 53 7.23 10.73 5.67
CA GLU A 53 6.63 9.41 5.89
C GLU A 53 7.43 8.24 5.29
N LYS A 54 8.63 8.49 4.77
CA LYS A 54 9.49 7.50 4.11
C LYS A 54 10.72 7.22 4.98
N VAL A 55 11.16 5.96 5.02
CA VAL A 55 12.44 5.58 5.62
C VAL A 55 13.35 5.00 4.55
N PHE A 56 14.60 5.42 4.57
CA PHE A 56 15.65 5.00 3.66
C PHE A 56 16.74 4.31 4.47
N LEU A 57 17.30 3.22 3.96
CA LEU A 57 18.57 2.72 4.45
C LEU A 57 19.70 3.43 3.72
N ARG A 58 20.77 3.75 4.42
CA ARG A 58 22.00 4.29 3.85
C ARG A 58 23.18 3.48 4.35
N ASP A 59 23.99 2.97 3.44
CA ASP A 59 25.29 2.42 3.80
C ASP A 59 26.26 3.58 4.12
N MET A 60 26.99 3.49 5.23
CA MET A 60 27.87 4.56 5.71
C MET A 60 29.33 4.40 5.23
N GLY A 61 29.59 3.48 4.29
CA GLY A 61 30.92 3.26 3.72
C GLY A 61 31.85 2.44 4.60
N SER A 62 31.30 1.62 5.49
CA SER A 62 32.07 0.92 6.54
C SER A 62 32.98 -0.23 6.06
N GLY A 63 32.95 -0.55 4.77
CA GLY A 63 33.63 -1.72 4.20
C GLY A 63 32.96 -3.07 4.52
N LYS A 64 31.86 -3.07 5.26
CA LYS A 64 31.03 -4.25 5.56
C LYS A 64 29.69 -4.12 4.85
N ALA A 65 29.17 -5.22 4.31
CA ALA A 65 27.97 -5.20 3.47
C ALA A 65 26.67 -5.02 4.28
N THR A 66 25.93 -3.97 3.94
CA THR A 66 24.50 -3.82 4.28
C THR A 66 23.64 -4.53 3.22
N MET A 67 22.61 -5.28 3.63
CA MET A 67 21.71 -5.98 2.68
C MET A 67 20.24 -5.64 2.89
N VAL A 68 19.48 -5.49 1.79
CA VAL A 68 18.02 -5.34 1.78
C VAL A 68 17.39 -6.48 0.99
N ASN A 69 16.41 -7.17 1.57
CA ASN A 69 15.68 -8.30 0.96
C ASN A 69 16.57 -9.41 0.35
N GLY A 70 17.81 -9.55 0.84
CA GLY A 70 18.78 -10.54 0.35
C GLY A 70 19.75 -10.03 -0.73
N GLU A 71 19.65 -8.75 -1.11
CA GLU A 71 20.56 -8.08 -2.06
C GLU A 71 21.49 -7.11 -1.33
N VAL A 72 22.75 -7.05 -1.73
CA VAL A 72 23.75 -6.12 -1.16
C VAL A 72 23.45 -4.71 -1.67
N MET A 73 23.38 -3.74 -0.77
CA MET A 73 23.18 -2.35 -1.15
C MET A 73 24.41 -1.79 -1.89
N PRO A 74 24.21 -0.92 -2.90
CA PRO A 74 25.29 -0.10 -3.44
C PRO A 74 25.91 0.78 -2.33
N PRO A 75 27.25 0.81 -2.18
CA PRO A 75 27.89 1.62 -1.16
C PRO A 75 27.59 3.11 -1.31
N SER A 76 27.38 3.81 -0.19
CA SER A 76 27.06 5.24 -0.13
C SER A 76 25.74 5.69 -0.76
N GLU A 77 24.93 4.78 -1.32
CA GLU A 77 23.59 5.09 -1.84
C GLU A 77 22.49 4.95 -0.77
N GLU A 78 21.33 5.54 -1.06
CA GLU A 78 20.15 5.51 -0.20
C GLU A 78 19.05 4.62 -0.81
N TRP A 79 18.75 3.51 -0.13
CA TRP A 79 17.76 2.53 -0.55
C TRP A 79 16.39 2.82 0.10
N PRO A 80 15.31 3.00 -0.67
CA PRO A 80 13.97 3.21 -0.12
C PRO A 80 13.46 1.93 0.53
N LEU A 81 12.92 2.01 1.74
CA LEU A 81 12.34 0.85 2.44
C LEU A 81 10.82 0.97 2.57
N HIS A 82 10.14 -0.15 2.38
CA HIS A 82 8.72 -0.32 2.56
C HIS A 82 8.40 -1.22 3.77
N LYS A 83 7.13 -1.25 4.15
CA LYS A 83 6.65 -2.11 5.23
C LYS A 83 6.80 -3.58 4.84
N GLY A 84 7.54 -4.32 5.66
CA GLY A 84 7.83 -5.74 5.45
C GLY A 84 9.21 -6.02 4.85
N ASP A 85 9.93 -5.01 4.36
CA ASP A 85 11.29 -5.19 3.86
C ASP A 85 12.22 -5.69 4.97
N ARG A 86 13.18 -6.53 4.61
CA ARG A 86 14.17 -7.10 5.53
C ARG A 86 15.51 -6.43 5.33
N VAL A 87 16.16 -6.09 6.44
CA VAL A 87 17.50 -5.49 6.47
C VAL A 87 18.42 -6.40 7.27
N ALA A 88 19.56 -6.76 6.69
CA ALA A 88 20.61 -7.52 7.37
C ALA A 88 21.90 -6.68 7.47
N VAL A 89 22.51 -6.74 8.66
CA VAL A 89 23.71 -5.98 9.07
C VAL A 89 24.60 -6.92 9.88
N GLY A 90 25.57 -7.55 9.21
CA GLY A 90 26.34 -8.65 9.79
C GLY A 90 25.44 -9.76 10.37
N PRO A 91 25.54 -10.10 11.67
CA PRO A 91 24.69 -11.10 12.31
C PRO A 91 23.25 -10.64 12.62
N LEU A 92 22.95 -9.35 12.46
CA LEU A 92 21.65 -8.76 12.76
C LEU A 92 20.70 -8.88 11.57
N GLU A 93 19.42 -9.14 11.84
CA GLU A 93 18.37 -9.14 10.84
C GLU A 93 17.10 -8.49 11.41
N PHE A 94 16.51 -7.58 10.65
CA PHE A 94 15.35 -6.79 11.02
C PHE A 94 14.31 -6.82 9.91
N MET A 95 13.03 -6.75 10.25
CA MET A 95 11.95 -6.41 9.34
C MET A 95 11.45 -5.00 9.64
N ILE A 96 11.36 -4.18 8.59
CA ILE A 96 10.86 -2.82 8.65
C ILE A 96 9.35 -2.86 8.89
N ASN A 97 8.91 -2.21 9.95
CA ASN A 97 7.49 -2.08 10.27
C ASN A 97 7.18 -0.64 10.65
N PHE A 98 6.01 -0.18 10.24
CA PHE A 98 5.49 1.11 10.63
C PHE A 98 4.32 0.84 11.57
N ARG A 99 4.43 1.30 12.82
CA ARG A 99 3.24 1.56 13.62
C ARG A 99 2.97 3.04 13.49
N GLU A 100 1.83 3.37 12.91
CA GLU A 100 1.07 4.47 13.48
C GLU A 100 1.00 4.20 15.00
N LYS A 101 1.43 5.18 15.79
CA LYS A 101 0.87 5.34 17.13
C LYS A 101 -0.65 5.25 16.88
N GLN A 102 -1.40 4.40 17.59
CA GLN A 102 -2.83 4.66 17.72
C GLN A 102 -2.88 6.07 18.30
N LEU A 103 -3.24 7.03 17.44
CA LEU A 103 -3.21 8.44 17.79
C LEU A 103 -4.14 8.57 18.99
N ASN A 104 -3.61 9.09 20.11
CA ASN A 104 -4.53 9.54 21.14
C ASN A 104 -5.36 10.66 20.52
N GLN A 105 -6.56 10.90 21.03
CA GLN A 105 -7.53 11.73 20.30
C GLN A 105 -7.02 13.14 19.97
N ARG A 106 -6.15 13.72 20.83
CA ARG A 106 -5.47 14.99 20.57
C ARG A 106 -4.37 14.89 19.51
N ASP A 107 -3.50 13.88 19.57
CA ASP A 107 -2.49 13.65 18.52
C ASP A 107 -3.17 13.48 17.14
N LEU A 108 -4.40 12.92 17.13
CA LEU A 108 -5.22 12.68 15.93
C LEU A 108 -5.77 13.99 15.35
N GLU A 109 -6.26 14.87 16.21
CA GLU A 109 -6.71 16.23 15.88
C GLU A 109 -5.54 17.09 15.37
N GLU A 110 -4.39 17.08 16.03
CA GLU A 110 -3.18 17.82 15.61
C GLU A 110 -2.55 17.29 14.31
N TRP A 111 -2.57 15.98 14.09
CA TRP A 111 -2.06 15.38 12.84
C TRP A 111 -2.99 15.66 11.67
N ALA A 112 -4.31 15.62 11.87
CA ALA A 112 -5.30 16.01 10.85
C ALA A 112 -5.12 17.48 10.45
N LEU A 113 -4.87 18.38 11.42
CA LEU A 113 -4.55 19.78 11.11
C LEU A 113 -3.26 19.96 10.29
N LYS A 114 -2.29 19.04 10.36
CA LYS A 114 -1.01 19.13 9.62
C LYS A 114 -0.99 18.41 8.27
N GLN A 115 -1.74 17.33 8.09
CA GLN A 115 -1.82 16.64 6.79
C GLN A 115 -2.53 17.47 5.72
N LEU A 116 -3.40 18.39 6.14
CA LEU A 116 -4.00 19.41 5.28
C LEU A 116 -2.96 20.35 4.64
N ASP A 117 -1.69 20.32 5.06
CA ASP A 117 -0.62 21.22 4.60
C ASP A 117 0.51 20.58 3.69
N GLU A 118 0.73 19.23 3.54
CA GLU A 118 2.01 18.62 2.97
C GLU A 118 1.96 17.50 1.82
N ASP A 119 2.81 16.43 1.85
CA ASP A 119 3.28 15.50 0.75
C ASP A 119 2.28 14.37 0.35
N THR A 120 1.94 14.00 -0.92
CA THR A 120 2.46 14.13 -2.31
C THR A 120 3.21 12.95 -3.00
N GLY A 121 3.13 11.69 -2.53
CA GLY A 121 3.26 10.51 -3.43
C GLY A 121 4.33 9.40 -3.16
N PRO A 122 4.42 8.32 -4.00
CA PRO A 122 4.62 6.92 -3.53
C PRO A 122 5.75 6.06 -4.19
N LYS A 123 5.92 4.78 -3.78
CA LYS A 123 6.80 3.72 -4.38
C LYS A 123 6.18 2.29 -4.37
N ALA A 124 6.88 1.32 -4.99
CA ALA A 124 6.36 0.06 -5.61
C ALA A 124 6.28 -1.23 -4.72
N SER A 125 5.75 -2.34 -5.27
CA SER A 125 5.14 -3.44 -4.48
C SER A 125 5.52 -4.89 -4.84
N ALA A 126 5.94 -5.66 -3.82
CA ALA A 126 5.59 -7.05 -3.45
C ALA A 126 5.57 -8.24 -4.46
N LEU A 127 5.60 -8.02 -5.77
CA LEU A 127 5.34 -9.06 -6.77
C LEU A 127 6.60 -9.87 -7.12
N GLU A 128 7.77 -9.23 -7.08
CA GLU A 128 9.06 -9.82 -7.44
C GLU A 128 9.52 -10.89 -6.44
N VAL A 129 9.07 -10.78 -5.18
CA VAL A 129 9.39 -11.73 -4.10
C VAL A 129 8.84 -13.13 -4.40
N LEU A 130 7.61 -13.22 -4.92
CA LEU A 130 6.90 -14.49 -5.12
C LEU A 130 7.46 -15.35 -6.26
N ALA A 131 8.22 -14.77 -7.19
CA ALA A 131 8.77 -15.50 -8.34
C ALA A 131 9.98 -16.37 -7.96
N ARG A 132 10.75 -15.98 -6.93
CA ARG A 132 12.00 -16.67 -6.52
C ARG A 132 11.74 -17.92 -5.67
N GLU A 133 10.62 -17.97 -4.94
CA GLU A 133 10.30 -19.09 -4.03
C GLU A 133 9.89 -20.39 -4.76
N ALA A 134 9.56 -20.34 -6.05
CA ALA A 134 9.05 -21.49 -6.82
C ALA A 134 10.15 -22.36 -7.49
N ASN A 135 11.41 -21.95 -7.45
CA ASN A 135 12.58 -22.66 -8.00
C ASN A 135 12.38 -23.24 -9.42
N MET A 136 11.78 -22.45 -10.32
CA MET A 136 11.62 -22.81 -11.73
C MET A 136 12.85 -22.36 -12.53
N VAL A 137 13.45 -23.27 -13.31
CA VAL A 137 14.38 -22.89 -14.37
C VAL A 137 13.56 -22.37 -15.54
N VAL A 138 13.89 -21.16 -15.99
CA VAL A 138 13.18 -20.46 -17.07
C VAL A 138 14.07 -20.48 -18.31
N GLU A 139 13.77 -21.34 -19.29
CA GLU A 139 14.51 -21.38 -20.56
C GLU A 139 14.29 -20.08 -21.35
N GLU A 140 15.35 -19.31 -21.56
CA GLU A 140 15.27 -17.85 -21.75
C GLU A 140 14.62 -17.40 -23.08
N ASP A 141 14.82 -18.15 -24.17
CA ASP A 141 14.53 -17.70 -25.53
C ASP A 141 13.05 -17.73 -25.95
N ASN A 142 12.20 -18.53 -25.27
CA ASN A 142 10.75 -18.51 -25.51
C ASN A 142 9.98 -18.04 -24.26
N ALA A 143 10.58 -18.17 -23.08
CA ALA A 143 10.00 -17.65 -21.86
C ALA A 143 9.88 -16.14 -21.86
N SER A 144 10.77 -15.35 -22.48
CA SER A 144 10.60 -13.88 -22.50
C SER A 144 9.35 -13.44 -23.26
N SER A 145 9.02 -14.09 -24.39
CA SER A 145 7.79 -13.79 -25.15
C SER A 145 6.54 -14.29 -24.42
N VAL A 146 6.56 -15.54 -23.94
CA VAL A 146 5.45 -16.14 -23.20
C VAL A 146 5.23 -15.46 -21.85
N ALA A 147 6.29 -15.08 -21.14
CA ALA A 147 6.23 -14.27 -19.93
C ALA A 147 5.75 -12.86 -20.22
N ASN A 148 6.14 -12.20 -21.30
CA ASN A 148 5.55 -10.89 -21.65
C ASN A 148 4.05 -11.02 -21.98
N ALA A 149 3.61 -12.11 -22.62
CA ALA A 149 2.19 -12.38 -22.84
C ALA A 149 1.44 -12.75 -21.54
N ILE A 150 2.08 -13.49 -20.62
CA ILE A 150 1.53 -13.88 -19.31
C ILE A 150 1.52 -12.69 -18.34
N ILE A 151 2.57 -11.86 -18.32
CA ILE A 151 2.67 -10.59 -17.58
C ILE A 151 1.66 -9.60 -18.15
N GLY A 152 1.48 -9.53 -19.47
CA GLY A 152 0.41 -8.76 -20.11
C GLY A 152 -0.97 -9.21 -19.63
N LYS A 153 -1.26 -10.52 -19.63
CA LYS A 153 -2.51 -11.09 -19.09
C LYS A 153 -2.66 -10.90 -17.58
N LEU A 154 -1.59 -11.03 -16.80
CA LEU A 154 -1.57 -10.82 -15.34
C LEU A 154 -1.73 -9.35 -14.97
N ASN A 155 -1.19 -8.42 -15.77
CA ASN A 155 -1.35 -6.99 -15.57
C ASN A 155 -2.74 -6.52 -16.00
N ALA A 156 -3.31 -7.09 -17.06
CA ALA A 156 -4.72 -6.93 -17.40
C ALA A 156 -5.64 -7.44 -16.26
N ALA A 157 -5.37 -8.63 -15.73
CA ALA A 157 -6.11 -9.22 -14.62
C ALA A 157 -5.92 -8.48 -13.28
N LYS A 158 -4.75 -7.88 -13.04
CA LYS A 158 -4.48 -7.04 -11.85
C LYS A 158 -5.06 -5.63 -12.00
N GLY A 159 -5.25 -5.15 -13.21
CA GLY A 159 -5.69 -3.78 -13.50
C GLY A 159 -4.60 -2.73 -13.40
N VAL A 160 -4.81 -1.65 -14.15
CA VAL A 160 -3.97 -0.45 -14.22
C VAL A 160 -4.24 0.40 -12.99
N VAL A 161 -3.19 0.83 -12.30
CA VAL A 161 -3.30 1.80 -11.19
C VAL A 161 -3.37 3.21 -11.77
N ARG A 162 -4.35 4.00 -11.32
CA ARG A 162 -4.56 5.40 -11.67
C ARG A 162 -4.96 6.15 -10.40
N GLY A 163 -3.99 6.83 -9.79
CA GLY A 163 -4.19 7.47 -8.48
C GLY A 163 -4.61 6.47 -7.41
N ARG A 164 -5.70 6.77 -6.72
CA ARG A 164 -6.31 5.94 -5.67
C ARG A 164 -7.07 4.74 -6.21
N LEU A 165 -7.28 4.68 -7.53
CA LEU A 165 -8.04 3.62 -8.18
C LEU A 165 -7.12 2.57 -8.80
N ARG A 166 -7.54 1.30 -8.72
CA ARG A 166 -6.98 0.21 -9.51
C ARG A 166 -8.06 -0.39 -10.40
N ILE A 167 -7.93 -0.18 -11.70
CA ILE A 167 -8.97 -0.43 -12.70
C ILE A 167 -8.59 -1.63 -13.56
N SER A 168 -9.33 -2.73 -13.43
CA SER A 168 -9.25 -3.91 -14.30
C SER A 168 -10.53 -4.09 -15.10
N GLN A 169 -10.47 -4.90 -16.16
CA GLN A 169 -11.63 -5.28 -16.95
C GLN A 169 -11.81 -6.79 -16.91
N GLU A 170 -13.02 -7.24 -16.60
CA GLU A 170 -13.38 -8.66 -16.52
C GLU A 170 -14.65 -8.88 -17.35
N GLY A 171 -14.46 -9.30 -18.60
CA GLY A 171 -15.52 -9.32 -19.61
C GLY A 171 -16.13 -7.93 -19.82
N PRO A 172 -17.46 -7.76 -19.71
CA PRO A 172 -18.13 -6.47 -19.86
C PRO A 172 -18.09 -5.59 -18.60
N ILE A 173 -17.47 -6.05 -17.50
CA ILE A 173 -17.45 -5.34 -16.22
C ILE A 173 -16.11 -4.61 -16.03
N THR A 174 -16.17 -3.30 -15.80
CA THR A 174 -15.05 -2.49 -15.34
C THR A 174 -14.98 -2.58 -13.81
N ILE A 175 -13.96 -3.25 -13.29
CA ILE A 175 -13.76 -3.42 -11.86
C ILE A 175 -12.82 -2.32 -11.37
N VAL A 176 -13.26 -1.57 -10.37
CA VAL A 176 -12.51 -0.47 -9.78
C VAL A 176 -12.31 -0.74 -8.29
N ARG A 177 -11.10 -1.15 -7.93
CA ARG A 177 -10.69 -1.27 -6.53
C ARG A 177 -10.24 0.08 -6.01
N ILE A 178 -10.88 0.52 -4.94
CA ILE A 178 -10.43 1.67 -4.15
C ILE A 178 -9.20 1.19 -3.36
N GLN A 179 -8.07 1.88 -3.51
CA GLN A 179 -6.84 1.51 -2.81
C GLN A 179 -6.79 2.08 -1.39
N ASP A 180 -7.47 3.20 -1.16
CA ASP A 180 -7.57 3.87 0.14
C ASP A 180 -8.12 2.94 1.23
N VAL A 181 -7.58 3.09 2.45
CA VAL A 181 -7.98 2.32 3.63
C VAL A 181 -9.05 3.04 4.45
N TYR A 182 -9.04 4.38 4.44
CA TYR A 182 -9.97 5.21 5.18
C TYR A 182 -10.52 6.30 4.26
N LEU A 183 -11.85 6.30 4.06
CA LEU A 183 -12.57 7.24 3.22
C LEU A 183 -13.31 8.25 4.11
N VAL A 184 -12.55 9.05 4.87
CA VAL A 184 -13.08 9.87 5.97
C VAL A 184 -12.79 11.37 5.86
N ASP A 185 -11.79 11.75 5.07
CA ASP A 185 -11.39 13.13 4.86
C ASP A 185 -12.07 13.72 3.62
N ASP A 186 -12.70 14.89 3.75
CA ASP A 186 -13.51 15.48 2.68
C ASP A 186 -12.69 15.99 1.49
N ALA A 187 -11.45 16.43 1.69
CA ALA A 187 -10.57 16.84 0.59
C ALA A 187 -10.12 15.62 -0.21
N GLU A 188 -9.73 14.55 0.49
CA GLU A 188 -9.37 13.26 -0.11
C GLU A 188 -10.56 12.65 -0.88
N LEU A 189 -11.79 12.81 -0.35
CA LEU A 189 -13.01 12.38 -1.02
C LEU A 189 -13.33 13.18 -2.28
N VAL A 190 -13.04 14.49 -2.32
CA VAL A 190 -13.16 15.30 -3.55
C VAL A 190 -12.18 14.80 -4.63
N HIS A 191 -10.96 14.43 -4.25
CA HIS A 191 -9.99 13.84 -5.17
C HIS A 191 -10.43 12.46 -5.67
N LEU A 192 -10.87 11.56 -4.79
CA LEU A 192 -11.40 10.25 -5.17
C LEU A 192 -12.63 10.37 -6.08
N LYS A 193 -13.56 11.29 -5.76
CA LYS A 193 -14.73 11.60 -6.59
C LYS A 193 -14.29 12.02 -7.99
N LYS A 194 -13.33 12.93 -8.11
CA LYS A 194 -12.78 13.37 -9.40
C LYS A 194 -12.16 12.21 -10.18
N GLU A 195 -11.32 11.40 -9.55
CA GLU A 195 -10.69 10.24 -10.21
C GLU A 195 -11.72 9.23 -10.72
N LEU A 196 -12.81 8.99 -9.98
CA LEU A 196 -13.91 8.13 -10.41
C LEU A 196 -14.60 8.68 -11.66
N HIS A 197 -14.91 9.98 -11.69
CA HIS A 197 -15.56 10.62 -12.85
C HIS A 197 -14.63 10.65 -14.08
N ASP A 198 -13.36 11.03 -13.91
CA ASP A 198 -12.39 11.15 -15.01
C ASP A 198 -12.13 9.80 -15.71
N ASN A 199 -12.17 8.70 -14.96
CA ASN A 199 -11.92 7.34 -15.47
C ASN A 199 -13.18 6.58 -15.91
N LEU A 200 -14.38 6.98 -15.49
CA LEU A 200 -15.64 6.25 -15.74
C LEU A 200 -16.70 7.08 -16.50
N LYS A 201 -16.26 8.07 -17.28
CA LYS A 201 -17.10 8.96 -18.12
C LYS A 201 -17.65 8.36 -19.41
N SER A 202 -17.33 7.11 -19.73
CA SER A 202 -17.89 6.44 -20.91
C SER A 202 -19.34 6.01 -20.62
N PRO A 203 -20.26 6.13 -21.59
CA PRO A 203 -21.63 5.67 -21.41
C PRO A 203 -21.71 4.13 -21.40
N ASN A 204 -22.80 3.60 -20.85
CA ASN A 204 -23.13 2.16 -20.83
C ASN A 204 -22.08 1.25 -20.16
N LEU A 205 -21.32 1.76 -19.19
CA LEU A 205 -20.37 0.96 -18.40
C LEU A 205 -21.11 0.08 -17.37
N ARG A 206 -20.64 -1.14 -17.14
CA ARG A 206 -21.00 -1.94 -15.95
C ARG A 206 -19.84 -1.84 -14.96
N VAL A 207 -19.98 -1.03 -13.92
CA VAL A 207 -18.91 -0.74 -12.97
C VAL A 207 -19.08 -1.53 -11.67
N LEU A 208 -18.05 -2.26 -11.25
CA LEU A 208 -18.00 -2.94 -9.95
C LEU A 208 -16.97 -2.26 -9.05
N LEU A 209 -17.43 -1.58 -8.00
CA LEU A 209 -16.56 -1.03 -6.97
C LEU A 209 -16.13 -2.13 -5.99
N ASP A 210 -14.82 -2.27 -5.80
CA ASP A 210 -14.20 -3.23 -4.91
C ASP A 210 -13.65 -2.52 -3.67
N PHE A 211 -14.32 -2.75 -2.53
CA PHE A 211 -14.01 -2.14 -1.24
C PHE A 211 -12.99 -2.93 -0.40
N LYS A 212 -12.26 -3.90 -0.97
CA LYS A 212 -11.33 -4.80 -0.24
C LYS A 212 -10.39 -4.10 0.76
N ASN A 213 -9.89 -2.92 0.40
CA ASN A 213 -8.97 -2.17 1.24
C ASN A 213 -9.66 -1.25 2.25
N VAL A 214 -10.90 -0.83 1.96
CA VAL A 214 -11.64 0.18 2.74
C VAL A 214 -12.05 -0.43 4.08
N ARG A 215 -11.52 0.13 5.15
CA ARG A 215 -11.79 -0.26 6.54
C ARG A 215 -12.77 0.68 7.25
N ARG A 216 -12.86 1.93 6.80
CA ARG A 216 -13.74 2.96 7.36
C ARG A 216 -14.15 3.93 6.27
N MET A 217 -15.36 4.47 6.35
CA MET A 217 -15.78 5.62 5.55
C MET A 217 -16.65 6.58 6.38
N SER A 218 -16.72 7.86 5.98
CA SER A 218 -17.63 8.86 6.56
C SER A 218 -19.01 8.80 5.90
N THR A 219 -19.99 9.51 6.47
CA THR A 219 -21.31 9.69 5.83
C THR A 219 -21.16 10.40 4.48
N ALA A 220 -20.31 11.44 4.41
CA ALA A 220 -20.00 12.14 3.16
C ALA A 220 -19.42 11.22 2.08
N ALA A 221 -18.61 10.23 2.45
CA ALA A 221 -18.12 9.21 1.52
C ALA A 221 -19.26 8.30 1.00
N ALA A 222 -20.16 7.87 1.88
CA ALA A 222 -21.32 7.05 1.52
C ALA A 222 -22.27 7.81 0.58
N GLU A 223 -22.50 9.10 0.86
CA GLU A 223 -23.26 10.03 0.02
C GLU A 223 -22.58 10.26 -1.32
N MET A 224 -21.26 10.48 -1.36
CA MET A 224 -20.47 10.62 -2.59
C MET A 224 -20.61 9.40 -3.51
N PHE A 225 -20.58 8.17 -2.97
CA PHE A 225 -20.86 6.97 -3.77
C PHE A 225 -22.33 6.89 -4.23
N GLY A 226 -23.27 7.40 -3.43
CA GLY A 226 -24.68 7.54 -3.83
C GLY A 226 -24.86 8.48 -5.02
N GLU A 227 -24.31 9.69 -4.93
CA GLU A 227 -24.28 10.68 -6.01
C GLU A 227 -23.62 10.10 -7.28
N PHE A 228 -22.47 9.43 -7.10
CA PHE A 228 -21.75 8.79 -8.21
C PHE A 228 -22.58 7.68 -8.87
N THR A 229 -23.34 6.91 -8.08
CA THR A 229 -24.31 5.92 -8.59
C THR A 229 -25.38 6.58 -9.46
N GLN A 230 -25.91 7.74 -9.05
CA GLN A 230 -26.88 8.48 -9.87
C GLN A 230 -26.23 9.06 -11.14
N TRP A 231 -25.01 9.60 -11.05
CA TRP A 231 -24.30 10.16 -12.19
C TRP A 231 -24.04 9.11 -13.28
N LEU A 232 -23.55 7.92 -12.90
CA LEU A 232 -23.38 6.80 -13.85
C LEU A 232 -24.71 6.41 -14.50
N ARG A 233 -25.81 6.33 -13.74
CA ARG A 233 -27.14 5.99 -14.30
C ARG A 233 -27.62 6.98 -15.36
N ARG A 234 -27.32 8.28 -15.20
CA ARG A 234 -27.65 9.31 -16.21
C ARG A 234 -26.91 9.09 -17.54
N GLN A 235 -25.81 8.32 -17.54
CA GLN A 235 -25.04 7.93 -18.73
C GLN A 235 -25.36 6.51 -19.23
N GLY A 236 -26.44 5.89 -18.76
CA GLY A 236 -26.81 4.50 -19.09
C GLY A 236 -25.93 3.44 -18.41
N SER A 237 -25.00 3.86 -17.55
CA SER A 237 -24.06 2.98 -16.84
C SER A 237 -24.68 2.43 -15.55
N THR A 238 -24.29 1.22 -15.17
CA THR A 238 -24.75 0.54 -13.95
C THR A 238 -23.60 0.38 -12.96
N LEU A 239 -23.93 0.39 -11.66
CA LEU A 239 -22.98 0.25 -10.57
C LEU A 239 -23.38 -0.91 -9.64
N ALA A 240 -22.38 -1.68 -9.24
CA ALA A 240 -22.43 -2.63 -8.13
C ALA A 240 -21.23 -2.41 -7.20
N MET A 241 -21.33 -2.94 -5.98
CA MET A 241 -20.29 -2.88 -4.95
C MET A 241 -20.03 -4.28 -4.39
N CYS A 242 -18.78 -4.59 -4.05
CA CYS A 242 -18.43 -5.87 -3.39
C CYS A 242 -17.39 -5.69 -2.28
N ARG A 243 -17.30 -6.69 -1.39
CA ARG A 243 -16.37 -6.72 -0.23
C ARG A 243 -16.51 -5.52 0.71
N LEU A 244 -17.72 -5.00 0.83
CA LEU A 244 -18.11 -4.07 1.88
C LEU A 244 -18.09 -4.80 3.23
N ARG A 245 -17.46 -4.18 4.23
CA ARG A 245 -17.55 -4.63 5.62
C ARG A 245 -18.97 -4.36 6.17
N PRO A 246 -19.45 -5.10 7.19
CA PRO A 246 -20.82 -4.94 7.70
C PRO A 246 -21.16 -3.51 8.15
N ASP A 247 -20.19 -2.82 8.77
CA ASP A 247 -20.30 -1.41 9.18
C ASP A 247 -20.49 -0.48 7.99
N LEU A 248 -19.69 -0.64 6.92
CA LEU A 248 -19.81 0.15 5.70
C LEU A 248 -21.11 -0.14 4.95
N LYS A 249 -21.52 -1.41 4.92
CA LYS A 249 -22.79 -1.84 4.33
C LYS A 249 -23.98 -1.16 5.02
N GLY A 250 -23.99 -1.13 6.35
CA GLY A 250 -25.04 -0.47 7.13
C GLY A 250 -25.16 1.04 6.85
N MET A 251 -24.05 1.73 6.60
CA MET A 251 -24.08 3.15 6.20
C MET A 251 -24.74 3.36 4.83
N LEU A 252 -24.45 2.51 3.85
CA LEU A 252 -25.07 2.57 2.52
C LEU A 252 -26.54 2.13 2.56
N GLU A 253 -26.88 1.15 3.42
CA GLU A 253 -28.26 0.73 3.69
C GLU A 253 -29.09 1.88 4.27
N GLY A 254 -28.52 2.68 5.18
CA GLY A 254 -29.17 3.90 5.71
C GLY A 254 -29.51 4.96 4.66
N LEU A 255 -28.85 4.94 3.49
CA LEU A 255 -29.07 5.88 2.38
C LEU A 255 -29.94 5.30 1.25
N GLN A 256 -30.50 4.09 1.42
CA GLN A 256 -31.27 3.40 0.36
C GLN A 256 -32.55 4.11 -0.09
N SER A 257 -33.10 5.01 0.73
CA SER A 257 -34.23 5.87 0.37
C SER A 257 -33.89 6.87 -0.76
N MET A 258 -32.62 7.23 -0.92
CA MET A 258 -32.12 8.18 -1.92
C MET A 258 -31.33 7.52 -3.05
N TYR A 259 -30.67 6.39 -2.76
CA TYR A 259 -29.74 5.73 -3.68
C TYR A 259 -29.89 4.21 -3.68
N THR A 260 -30.16 3.60 -4.84
CA THR A 260 -30.24 2.13 -4.93
C THR A 260 -28.83 1.52 -5.03
N PHE A 261 -28.28 1.03 -3.93
CA PHE A 261 -26.99 0.30 -3.94
C PHE A 261 -27.20 -1.19 -4.22
N ARG A 262 -26.49 -1.73 -5.22
CA ARG A 262 -26.38 -3.18 -5.45
C ARG A 262 -25.09 -3.67 -4.78
N MET A 263 -25.22 -4.54 -3.78
CA MET A 263 -24.11 -4.93 -2.91
C MET A 263 -24.00 -6.46 -2.85
N TYR A 264 -22.78 -6.95 -3.09
CA TYR A 264 -22.45 -8.38 -3.12
C TYR A 264 -21.37 -8.71 -2.09
N ALA A 265 -21.35 -9.96 -1.59
CA ALA A 265 -20.36 -10.39 -0.61
C ALA A 265 -18.93 -10.29 -1.18
N ASP A 266 -18.74 -10.81 -2.39
CA ASP A 266 -17.46 -10.86 -3.08
C ASP A 266 -17.56 -10.45 -4.57
N LYS A 267 -16.43 -10.53 -5.26
CA LYS A 267 -16.27 -10.12 -6.66
C LYS A 267 -17.02 -11.07 -7.60
N ASP A 268 -16.96 -12.36 -7.33
CA ASP A 268 -17.38 -13.41 -8.26
C ASP A 268 -18.91 -13.55 -8.22
N ALA A 269 -19.50 -13.42 -7.03
CA ALA A 269 -20.95 -13.26 -6.84
C ALA A 269 -21.49 -12.02 -7.58
N ALA A 270 -20.75 -10.91 -7.62
CA ALA A 270 -21.15 -9.73 -8.39
C ALA A 270 -21.05 -9.96 -9.90
N ILE A 271 -20.02 -10.67 -10.38
CA ILE A 271 -19.80 -10.90 -11.82
C ILE A 271 -20.82 -11.88 -12.41
N ALA A 272 -21.25 -12.87 -11.62
CA ALA A 272 -22.27 -13.85 -12.03
C ALA A 272 -23.64 -13.21 -12.35
N GLU A 273 -23.92 -12.04 -11.78
CA GLU A 273 -25.24 -11.41 -11.82
C GLU A 273 -25.42 -10.40 -12.98
N ARG A 274 -26.68 -10.28 -13.44
CA ARG A 274 -27.08 -9.35 -14.50
C ARG A 274 -27.67 -8.06 -13.93
N TRP A 275 -26.76 -7.17 -13.57
CA TRP A 275 -27.02 -5.79 -13.11
C TRP A 275 -26.47 -4.73 -14.06
#